data_AF-A0A351LYI1-F1
#
_entry.id   AF-A0A351LYI1-F1
#
_cell.length_a   1.000
_cell.length_b   1.000
_cell.length_c   1.000
_cell.angle_alpha   90.00
_cell.angle_beta   90.00
_cell.angle_gamma   90.00
#
_symmetry.space_group_name_H-M   'P 1'
#
loop_
_entity.id
_entity.type
_entity.pdbx_description
1 polymer ?
#
loop_
_entity_poly.entity_id
_entity_poly.type
_entity_poly.pdbx_seq_one_letter_code
_entity_poly.pdbx_strand_id
1 'polypeptide(L)'
;MATSDDASDPSVAPRTEIPPIISVDDHIVEPPHLWKTWLPARYRDRGPRVERRRLGDMTWVGGAKMYEYELDAEDAPWCDIWFYEDLVHPNKRHVAAVGFDRDEMTMAPITYEEMRPGCYEPKARVADMTANHVEASLSFPTLPRFCGQTFYEASDRDLGLACVKAYNDFMIEEWCGDSDGALIPLIIIPLWDADLAAAEVRRNAERGCHAVCFSEIAPNLGLPSIHTGYWDPFFAACQDTQTTVNMHIGSSSKMPAASPDAPPAVAASLSFNNAIAS
;
A
#
# COMPACT_ATOMS: atom_id res chain seq x y z
N MET A 1 20.13 -25.98 -49.48
CA MET A 1 18.70 -25.98 -49.83
C MET A 1 17.96 -25.47 -48.61
N ALA A 2 17.18 -24.40 -48.79
CA ALA A 2 16.50 -23.65 -47.76
C ALA A 2 15.26 -24.39 -47.22
N THR A 3 15.00 -24.15 -45.93
CA THR A 3 13.72 -23.92 -45.22
C THR A 3 12.48 -24.80 -45.47
N SER A 4 11.89 -25.25 -44.36
CA SER A 4 10.43 -25.22 -44.12
C SER A 4 10.25 -25.16 -42.59
N ASP A 5 10.30 -23.97 -42.00
CA ASP A 5 9.12 -23.12 -41.74
C ASP A 5 7.94 -23.90 -41.14
N ASP A 6 7.85 -23.69 -39.83
CA ASP A 6 6.77 -24.01 -38.92
C ASP A 6 5.47 -23.38 -39.45
N ALA A 7 4.56 -24.23 -39.93
CA ALA A 7 3.27 -23.80 -40.43
C ALA A 7 2.37 -23.46 -39.23
N SER A 8 2.37 -22.18 -38.84
CA SER A 8 1.38 -21.62 -37.93
C SER A 8 -0.03 -21.87 -38.49
N ASP A 9 -0.89 -22.51 -37.69
CA ASP A 9 -2.30 -22.76 -37.99
C ASP A 9 -3.02 -21.45 -38.39
N PRO A 10 -3.55 -21.33 -39.62
CA PRO A 10 -4.19 -20.12 -40.13
C PRO A 10 -5.57 -19.83 -39.49
N SER A 11 -6.05 -20.67 -38.58
CA SER A 11 -7.34 -20.48 -37.88
C SER A 11 -7.27 -19.59 -36.65
N VAL A 12 -6.06 -19.23 -36.19
CA VAL A 12 -5.87 -18.31 -35.06
C VAL A 12 -5.61 -16.91 -35.61
N ALA A 13 -6.60 -16.02 -35.49
CA ALA A 13 -6.37 -14.60 -35.76
C ALA A 13 -5.13 -14.13 -34.98
N PRO A 14 -4.21 -13.36 -35.59
CA PRO A 14 -3.03 -12.89 -34.88
C PRO A 14 -3.48 -12.16 -33.63
N ARG A 15 -3.02 -12.62 -32.46
CA ARG A 15 -3.27 -11.92 -31.20
C ARG A 15 -2.74 -10.50 -31.37
N THR A 16 -3.59 -9.51 -31.16
CA THR A 16 -3.16 -8.12 -31.10
C THR A 16 -2.09 -8.02 -30.02
N GLU A 17 -0.92 -7.51 -30.37
CA GLU A 17 0.11 -7.18 -29.40
C GLU A 17 -0.45 -6.08 -28.50
N ILE A 18 -0.69 -6.43 -27.23
CA ILE A 18 -1.08 -5.45 -26.22
C ILE A 18 0.17 -4.59 -25.97
N PRO A 19 0.05 -3.25 -25.91
CA PRO A 19 1.18 -2.40 -25.50
C PRO A 19 1.43 -2.53 -23.99
N PRO A 20 2.66 -2.26 -23.51
CA PRO A 20 2.93 -2.23 -22.09
C PRO A 20 1.93 -1.35 -21.34
N ILE A 21 1.53 -1.80 -20.15
CA ILE A 21 0.54 -1.10 -19.34
C ILE A 21 1.19 -0.32 -18.20
N ILE A 22 0.52 0.77 -17.80
CA ILE A 22 0.83 1.48 -16.56
C ILE A 22 -0.13 0.97 -15.49
N SER A 23 0.41 0.41 -14.41
CA SER A 23 -0.36 0.00 -13.25
C SER A 23 -0.47 1.15 -12.26
N VAL A 24 -1.69 1.66 -12.08
CA VAL A 24 -1.98 2.78 -11.16
C VAL A 24 -2.36 2.31 -9.76
N ASP A 25 -2.44 1.00 -9.55
CA ASP A 25 -2.82 0.39 -8.28
C ASP A 25 -2.08 -0.94 -8.09
N ASP A 26 -0.93 -0.85 -7.42
CA ASP A 26 -0.20 -1.97 -6.87
C ASP A 26 0.05 -1.72 -5.39
N HIS A 27 0.57 -2.71 -4.68
CA HIS A 27 0.98 -2.56 -3.29
C HIS A 27 2.42 -2.99 -3.06
N ILE A 28 3.09 -2.27 -2.16
CA ILE A 28 4.33 -2.70 -1.56
C ILE A 28 4.02 -3.35 -0.20
N VAL A 29 4.63 -4.50 0.07
CA VAL A 29 4.79 -4.99 1.44
C VAL A 29 6.09 -4.36 1.95
N GLU A 30 6.00 -3.45 2.92
CA GLU A 30 7.19 -2.72 3.36
C GLU A 30 8.28 -3.71 3.82
N PRO A 31 9.55 -3.49 3.46
CA PRO A 31 10.60 -4.42 3.85
C PRO A 31 10.92 -4.29 5.35
N PRO A 32 11.34 -5.37 6.04
CA PRO A 32 11.53 -5.38 7.49
C PRO A 32 12.56 -4.35 8.02
N HIS A 33 13.46 -3.88 7.16
CA HIS A 33 14.49 -2.91 7.54
C HIS A 33 14.05 -1.46 7.42
N LEU A 34 12.92 -1.15 6.77
CA LEU A 34 12.52 0.23 6.41
C LEU A 34 12.70 1.19 7.60
N TRP A 35 11.93 1.02 8.67
CA TRP A 35 12.00 1.95 9.80
C TRP A 35 13.26 1.78 10.66
N LYS A 36 13.97 0.65 10.59
CA LYS A 36 15.27 0.49 11.26
C LYS A 36 16.36 1.33 10.58
N THR A 37 16.28 1.48 9.27
CA THR A 37 17.24 2.24 8.45
C THR A 37 16.87 3.72 8.43
N TRP A 38 15.63 4.02 8.07
CA TRP A 38 15.19 5.36 7.66
C TRP A 38 14.70 6.23 8.82
N LEU A 39 14.40 5.68 10.00
CA LEU A 39 14.11 6.52 11.17
C LEU A 39 15.39 7.18 11.72
N PRO A 40 15.27 8.41 12.26
CA PRO A 40 16.29 9.00 13.12
C PRO A 40 16.64 8.07 14.27
N ALA A 41 17.93 7.99 14.63
CA ALA A 41 18.44 7.03 15.62
C ALA A 41 17.64 7.01 16.94
N ARG A 42 17.20 8.19 17.42
CA ARG A 42 16.40 8.33 18.65
C ARG A 42 15.03 7.65 18.64
N TYR A 43 14.53 7.26 17.47
CA TYR A 43 13.21 6.65 17.28
C TYR A 43 13.27 5.17 16.88
N ARG A 44 14.43 4.64 16.47
CA ARG A 44 14.55 3.29 15.87
C ARG A 44 14.07 2.17 16.80
N ASP A 45 14.30 2.28 18.10
CA ASP A 45 13.88 1.27 19.09
C ASP A 45 12.35 1.28 19.33
N ARG A 46 11.67 2.35 18.96
CA ARG A 46 10.22 2.54 19.16
C ARG A 46 9.42 2.47 17.86
N GLY A 47 10.09 2.53 16.72
CA GLY A 47 9.46 2.50 15.40
C GLY A 47 8.85 1.15 15.04
N PRO A 48 8.13 1.08 13.90
CA PRO A 48 7.60 -0.18 13.40
C PRO A 48 8.70 -1.22 13.21
N ARG A 49 8.41 -2.46 13.62
CA ARG A 49 9.34 -3.59 13.49
C ARG A 49 8.60 -4.88 13.18
N VAL A 50 9.27 -5.77 12.47
CA VAL A 50 8.78 -7.13 12.23
C VAL A 50 9.33 -8.09 13.27
N GLU A 51 8.48 -8.96 13.79
CA GLU A 51 8.87 -10.13 14.59
C GLU A 51 8.19 -11.38 14.02
N ARG A 52 8.96 -12.48 13.90
CA ARG A 52 8.41 -13.78 13.51
C ARG A 52 7.74 -14.46 14.69
N ARG A 53 6.45 -14.76 14.59
CA ARG A 53 5.64 -15.38 15.65
C ARG A 53 4.75 -16.47 15.06
N ARG A 54 4.20 -17.33 15.91
CA ARG A 54 3.13 -18.24 15.47
C ARG A 54 1.80 -17.49 15.56
N LEU A 55 0.96 -17.61 14.54
CA LEU A 55 -0.33 -16.91 14.49
C LEU A 55 -1.46 -17.91 14.29
N GLY A 56 -2.31 -18.03 15.31
CA GLY A 56 -3.54 -18.82 15.25
C GLY A 56 -4.58 -18.19 14.32
N ASP A 57 -5.80 -18.69 14.40
CA ASP A 57 -6.88 -18.26 13.52
C ASP A 57 -7.18 -16.77 13.66
N MET A 58 -7.41 -16.11 12.53
CA MET A 58 -7.79 -14.69 12.46
C MET A 58 -9.29 -14.57 12.22
N THR A 59 -9.99 -13.87 13.10
CA THR A 59 -11.40 -13.53 12.93
C THR A 59 -11.53 -12.04 12.62
N TRP A 60 -12.14 -11.69 11.49
CA TRP A 60 -12.39 -10.28 11.16
C TRP A 60 -13.42 -9.67 12.13
N VAL A 61 -13.06 -8.55 12.76
CA VAL A 61 -13.93 -7.81 13.70
C VAL A 61 -14.16 -6.36 13.30
N GLY A 62 -13.49 -5.88 12.23
CA GLY A 62 -13.65 -4.53 11.70
C GLY A 62 -13.01 -3.43 12.55
N GLY A 63 -13.10 -2.18 12.07
CA GLY A 63 -12.53 -1.00 12.73
C GLY A 63 -10.99 -0.98 12.76
N ALA A 64 -10.40 -0.20 13.67
CA ALA A 64 -8.94 -0.03 13.77
C ALA A 64 -8.19 -1.31 14.18
N LYS A 65 -8.83 -2.21 14.95
CA LYS A 65 -8.24 -3.50 15.36
C LYS A 65 -8.20 -4.52 14.21
N MET A 66 -9.10 -4.39 13.22
CA MET A 66 -9.35 -5.26 12.06
C MET A 66 -9.61 -6.75 12.36
N TYR A 67 -8.79 -7.42 13.16
CA TYR A 67 -8.87 -8.86 13.44
C TYR A 67 -8.68 -9.16 14.93
N GLU A 68 -9.39 -10.18 15.40
CA GLU A 68 -9.02 -10.94 16.58
C GLU A 68 -8.15 -12.12 16.16
N TYR A 69 -7.14 -12.43 16.95
CA TYR A 69 -6.16 -13.49 16.68
C TYR A 69 -5.54 -13.98 17.98
N GLU A 70 -4.91 -15.16 17.92
CA GLU A 70 -4.11 -15.71 19.01
C GLU A 70 -2.63 -15.71 18.59
N LEU A 71 -1.81 -14.93 19.31
CA LEU A 71 -0.36 -14.94 19.13
C LEU A 71 0.26 -16.10 19.91
N ASP A 72 1.27 -16.71 19.31
CA ASP A 72 2.06 -17.79 19.89
C ASP A 72 1.22 -19.05 20.24
N ALA A 73 0.13 -19.26 19.50
CA ALA A 73 -0.67 -20.48 19.58
C ALA A 73 0.19 -21.72 19.25
N GLU A 74 -0.03 -22.78 20.03
CA GLU A 74 0.64 -24.07 19.81
C GLU A 74 0.26 -24.61 18.42
N ASP A 75 1.24 -25.15 17.70
CA ASP A 75 1.11 -25.67 16.32
C ASP A 75 0.59 -24.71 15.22
N ALA A 76 0.37 -23.44 15.54
CA ALA A 76 0.03 -22.44 14.53
C ALA A 76 1.19 -22.15 13.55
N PRO A 77 0.89 -21.80 12.29
CA PRO A 77 1.90 -21.50 11.28
C PRO A 77 2.69 -20.24 11.65
N TRP A 78 3.91 -20.14 11.10
CA TRP A 78 4.74 -18.95 11.25
C TRP A 78 4.18 -17.77 10.46
N CYS A 79 4.35 -16.59 11.03
CA CYS A 79 3.95 -15.32 10.43
C CYS A 79 4.99 -14.26 10.76
N ASP A 80 5.29 -13.42 9.78
CA ASP A 80 6.01 -12.17 10.03
C ASP A 80 5.00 -11.06 10.34
N ILE A 81 5.09 -10.52 11.55
CA ILE A 81 4.09 -9.60 12.10
C ILE A 81 4.74 -8.27 12.40
N TRP A 82 4.10 -7.19 11.94
CA TRP A 82 4.50 -5.83 12.28
C TRP A 82 3.97 -5.42 13.65
N PHE A 83 4.83 -4.82 14.45
CA PHE A 83 4.52 -4.23 15.76
C PHE A 83 4.87 -2.75 15.74
N TYR A 84 3.92 -1.90 16.17
CA TYR A 84 4.12 -0.46 16.31
C TYR A 84 3.19 0.10 17.38
N GLU A 85 3.74 0.64 18.47
CA GLU A 85 2.95 0.92 19.68
C GLU A 85 2.08 -0.30 20.06
N ASP A 86 0.76 -0.14 20.18
CA ASP A 86 -0.19 -1.22 20.45
C ASP A 86 -0.69 -1.93 19.18
N LEU A 87 -0.30 -1.46 17.98
CA LEU A 87 -0.65 -2.11 16.72
C LEU A 87 0.14 -3.40 16.56
N VAL A 88 -0.60 -4.46 16.24
CA VAL A 88 -0.09 -5.73 15.75
C VAL A 88 -0.74 -5.96 14.38
N HIS A 89 0.08 -6.01 13.34
CA HIS A 89 -0.35 -6.14 11.96
C HIS A 89 0.30 -7.36 11.31
N PRO A 90 -0.37 -8.52 11.32
CA PRO A 90 0.15 -9.71 10.69
C PRO A 90 0.18 -9.60 9.17
N ASN A 91 1.27 -10.05 8.55
CA ASN A 91 1.27 -10.28 7.12
C ASN A 91 0.37 -11.47 6.79
N LYS A 92 -0.42 -11.33 5.71
CA LYS A 92 -1.48 -12.27 5.35
C LYS A 92 -1.37 -12.61 3.87
N ARG A 93 -1.45 -13.88 3.50
CA ARG A 93 -1.22 -14.34 2.11
C ARG A 93 -2.00 -13.54 1.06
N HIS A 94 -3.25 -13.14 1.34
CA HIS A 94 -4.04 -12.31 0.43
C HIS A 94 -3.37 -10.99 -0.04
N VAL A 95 -2.43 -10.38 0.72
CA VAL A 95 -1.71 -9.17 0.28
C VAL A 95 -0.49 -9.46 -0.59
N ALA A 96 -0.05 -10.73 -0.64
CA ALA A 96 1.17 -11.17 -1.31
C ALA A 96 0.96 -12.56 -1.94
N ALA A 97 -0.15 -12.74 -2.65
CA ALA A 97 -0.57 -14.04 -3.18
C ALA A 97 0.05 -14.38 -4.56
N VAL A 98 0.90 -13.52 -5.10
CA VAL A 98 1.55 -13.77 -6.40
C VAL A 98 2.39 -15.03 -6.32
N GLY A 99 2.11 -16.00 -7.19
CA GLY A 99 2.80 -17.29 -7.25
C GLY A 99 2.11 -18.43 -6.48
N PHE A 100 1.03 -18.14 -5.75
CA PHE A 100 0.18 -19.16 -5.13
C PHE A 100 -0.95 -19.61 -6.06
N ASP A 101 -1.44 -20.83 -5.86
CA ASP A 101 -2.64 -21.29 -6.53
C ASP A 101 -3.87 -20.47 -6.07
N ARG A 102 -4.82 -20.27 -6.98
CA ARG A 102 -6.01 -19.44 -6.73
C ARG A 102 -6.78 -19.87 -5.49
N ASP A 103 -6.87 -21.18 -5.25
CA ASP A 103 -7.61 -21.74 -4.12
C ASP A 103 -6.85 -21.60 -2.78
N GLU A 104 -5.56 -21.25 -2.83
CA GLU A 104 -4.74 -20.98 -1.65
C GLU A 104 -4.73 -19.50 -1.24
N MET A 105 -5.30 -18.63 -2.08
CA MET A 105 -5.49 -17.19 -1.82
C MET A 105 -6.53 -16.95 -0.70
N THR A 106 -6.10 -17.24 0.53
CA THR A 106 -6.90 -17.23 1.74
C THR A 106 -6.35 -16.22 2.74
N MET A 107 -7.07 -16.02 3.84
CA MET A 107 -6.63 -15.20 4.97
C MET A 107 -5.65 -15.94 5.89
N ALA A 108 -4.68 -16.63 5.28
CA ALA A 108 -3.66 -17.36 6.01
C ALA A 108 -2.49 -16.45 6.42
N PRO A 109 -1.83 -16.74 7.55
CA PRO A 109 -0.56 -16.11 7.90
C PRO A 109 0.52 -16.41 6.86
N ILE A 110 1.47 -15.50 6.69
CA ILE A 110 2.60 -15.66 5.75
C ILE A 110 3.88 -15.00 6.30
N THR A 111 5.03 -15.54 5.91
CA THR A 111 6.37 -14.99 6.15
C THR A 111 6.94 -14.32 4.90
N TYR A 112 7.92 -13.42 5.04
CA TYR A 112 8.61 -12.80 3.89
C TYR A 112 9.27 -13.84 2.98
N GLU A 113 9.74 -14.97 3.53
CA GLU A 113 10.37 -16.06 2.77
C GLU A 113 9.39 -16.80 1.84
N GLU A 114 8.10 -16.81 2.20
CA GLU A 114 7.05 -17.40 1.38
C GLU A 114 6.51 -16.41 0.33
N MET A 115 6.74 -15.10 0.51
CA MET A 115 6.36 -14.09 -0.47
C MET A 115 7.31 -14.13 -1.66
N ARG A 116 6.80 -13.81 -2.85
CA ARG A 116 7.67 -13.51 -3.98
C ARG A 116 8.51 -12.26 -3.64
N PRO A 117 9.83 -12.22 -3.87
CA PRO A 117 10.67 -11.08 -3.50
C PRO A 117 10.20 -9.73 -4.08
N GLY A 118 9.57 -9.74 -5.26
CA GLY A 118 9.01 -8.53 -5.87
C GLY A 118 7.89 -7.85 -5.07
N CYS A 119 7.39 -8.47 -4.00
CA CYS A 119 6.49 -7.82 -3.05
C CYS A 119 7.18 -6.75 -2.18
N TYR A 120 8.49 -6.86 -1.95
CA TYR A 120 9.24 -6.00 -1.02
C TYR A 120 10.67 -5.63 -1.48
N GLU A 121 11.16 -6.17 -2.60
CA GLU A 121 12.47 -5.84 -3.21
C GLU A 121 12.31 -5.13 -4.57
N PRO A 122 12.88 -3.93 -4.76
CA PRO A 122 12.66 -3.12 -5.96
C PRO A 122 13.09 -3.79 -7.26
N LYS A 123 14.28 -4.40 -7.29
CA LYS A 123 14.81 -5.04 -8.50
C LYS A 123 14.01 -6.28 -8.89
N ALA A 124 13.56 -7.05 -7.90
CA ALA A 124 12.67 -8.19 -8.15
C ALA A 124 11.30 -7.70 -8.65
N ARG A 125 10.78 -6.60 -8.09
CA ARG A 125 9.53 -5.99 -8.53
C ARG A 125 9.57 -5.59 -10.01
N VAL A 126 10.63 -4.92 -10.46
CA VAL A 126 10.79 -4.52 -11.87
C VAL A 126 10.88 -5.75 -12.80
N ALA A 127 11.54 -6.82 -12.36
CA ALA A 127 11.56 -8.07 -13.11
C ALA A 127 10.16 -8.72 -13.23
N ASP A 128 9.37 -8.68 -12.15
CA ASP A 128 7.98 -9.16 -12.13
C ASP A 128 7.08 -8.35 -13.06
N MET A 129 7.22 -7.02 -13.02
CA MET A 129 6.51 -6.10 -13.91
C MET A 129 6.83 -6.38 -15.37
N THR A 130 8.11 -6.57 -15.69
CA THR A 130 8.56 -6.93 -17.05
C THR A 130 7.90 -8.23 -17.52
N ALA A 131 7.87 -9.26 -16.65
CA ALA A 131 7.22 -10.54 -16.95
C ALA A 131 5.69 -10.41 -17.10
N ASN A 132 5.07 -9.44 -16.41
CA ASN A 132 3.63 -9.17 -16.43
C ASN A 132 3.22 -8.05 -17.41
N HIS A 133 4.11 -7.65 -18.31
CA HIS A 133 3.84 -6.62 -19.32
C HIS A 133 3.49 -5.23 -18.75
N VAL A 134 4.02 -4.90 -17.57
CA VAL A 134 3.86 -3.60 -16.89
C VAL A 134 5.12 -2.76 -17.12
N GLU A 135 4.96 -1.58 -17.71
CA GLU A 135 6.05 -0.62 -17.96
C GLU A 135 6.35 0.22 -16.72
N ALA A 136 5.29 0.75 -16.09
CA ALA A 136 5.42 1.55 -14.89
C ALA A 136 4.34 1.19 -13.87
N SER A 137 4.67 1.30 -12.59
CA SER A 137 3.79 0.92 -11.48
C SER A 137 3.89 1.94 -10.35
N LEU A 138 2.74 2.34 -9.81
CA LEU A 138 2.60 3.12 -8.60
C LEU A 138 2.12 2.19 -7.47
N SER A 139 2.83 2.16 -6.34
CA SER A 139 2.55 1.22 -5.24
C SER A 139 2.03 1.92 -3.99
N PHE A 140 0.83 1.54 -3.55
CA PHE A 140 0.23 1.94 -2.28
C PHE A 140 0.88 1.23 -1.09
N PRO A 141 0.91 1.88 0.09
CA PRO A 141 1.45 1.27 1.30
C PRO A 141 0.57 0.12 1.82
N THR A 142 1.17 -0.81 2.56
CA THR A 142 0.46 -1.88 3.27
C THR A 142 0.44 -1.62 4.78
N LEU A 143 1.59 -1.55 5.46
CA LEU A 143 1.66 -1.30 6.90
C LEU A 143 1.20 0.12 7.29
N PRO A 144 1.62 1.21 6.61
CA PRO A 144 1.03 2.54 6.81
C PRO A 144 -0.46 2.60 6.48
N ARG A 145 -1.01 1.53 5.90
CA ARG A 145 -2.31 1.45 5.24
C ARG A 145 -2.37 2.42 4.07
N PHE A 146 -3.55 2.64 3.51
CA PHE A 146 -3.73 3.29 2.22
C PHE A 146 -3.26 4.75 2.13
N CYS A 147 -3.26 5.49 3.25
CA CYS A 147 -2.86 6.90 3.27
C CYS A 147 -2.14 7.35 4.56
N GLY A 148 -1.53 6.42 5.31
CA GLY A 148 -0.81 6.74 6.56
C GLY A 148 -1.66 6.66 7.82
N GLN A 149 -2.81 5.96 7.77
CA GLN A 149 -3.75 5.81 8.89
C GLN A 149 -3.06 5.22 10.12
N THR A 150 -2.13 4.27 9.95
CA THR A 150 -1.36 3.67 11.05
C THR A 150 -0.64 4.72 11.91
N PHE A 151 -0.08 5.76 11.29
CA PHE A 151 0.63 6.82 12.01
C PHE A 151 -0.31 7.89 12.58
N TYR A 152 -1.47 8.07 11.95
CA TYR A 152 -2.53 8.92 12.48
C TYR A 152 -3.22 8.30 13.71
N GLU A 153 -3.44 6.99 13.71
CA GLU A 153 -4.11 6.27 14.81
C GLU A 153 -3.17 6.05 16.01
N ALA A 154 -1.86 6.14 15.81
CA ALA A 154 -0.85 6.08 16.86
C ALA A 154 -0.92 7.27 17.83
N SER A 155 -0.36 7.08 19.02
CA SER A 155 -0.40 8.04 20.14
C SER A 155 0.76 9.04 20.11
N ASP A 156 1.97 8.64 19.73
CA ASP A 156 3.13 9.53 19.66
C ASP A 156 3.18 10.24 18.29
N ARG A 157 2.74 11.50 18.26
CA ARG A 157 2.71 12.32 17.03
C ARG A 157 4.09 12.67 16.49
N ASP A 158 5.10 12.78 17.35
CA ASP A 158 6.48 13.07 16.91
C ASP A 158 7.10 11.85 16.23
N LEU A 159 6.90 10.67 16.82
CA LEU A 159 7.28 9.40 16.22
C LEU A 159 6.49 9.13 14.94
N GLY A 160 5.18 9.37 14.94
CA GLY A 160 4.33 9.23 13.76
C GLY A 160 4.79 10.11 12.60
N LEU A 161 5.14 11.37 12.86
CA LEU A 161 5.71 12.26 11.85
C LEU A 161 7.05 11.74 11.32
N ALA A 162 7.91 11.24 12.21
CA ALA A 162 9.18 10.64 11.81
C ALA A 162 8.98 9.38 10.95
N CYS A 163 7.96 8.57 11.24
CA CYS A 163 7.63 7.38 10.45
C CYS A 163 7.09 7.72 9.06
N VAL A 164 6.26 8.77 8.94
CA VAL A 164 5.80 9.30 7.64
C VAL A 164 6.99 9.75 6.79
N LYS A 165 7.89 10.55 7.37
CA LYS A 165 9.09 11.02 6.66
C LYS A 165 10.00 9.87 6.25
N ALA A 166 10.23 8.90 7.14
CA ALA A 166 11.04 7.72 6.87
C ALA A 166 10.44 6.86 5.74
N TYR A 167 9.11 6.68 5.70
CA TYR A 167 8.44 6.00 4.60
C TYR A 167 8.64 6.72 3.27
N ASN A 168 8.44 8.04 3.24
CA ASN A 168 8.61 8.84 2.03
C ASN A 168 10.07 8.86 1.55
N ASP A 169 11.03 8.89 2.48
CA ASP A 169 12.45 8.81 2.16
C ASP A 169 12.80 7.46 1.56
N PHE A 170 12.37 6.36 2.16
CA PHE A 170 12.50 5.01 1.61
C PHE A 170 11.85 4.89 0.22
N MET A 171 10.63 5.39 0.07
CA MET A 171 9.86 5.29 -1.19
C MET A 171 10.63 5.93 -2.35
N ILE A 172 11.20 7.11 -2.13
CA ILE A 172 11.91 7.85 -3.16
C ILE A 172 13.32 7.28 -3.39
N GLU A 173 14.09 7.09 -2.33
CA GLU A 173 15.53 6.80 -2.45
C GLU A 173 15.82 5.31 -2.68
N GLU A 174 15.00 4.41 -2.15
CA GLU A 174 15.26 2.96 -2.19
C GLU A 174 14.26 2.22 -3.08
N TRP A 175 12.96 2.43 -2.86
CA TRP A 175 11.96 1.74 -3.67
C TRP A 175 12.00 2.19 -5.13
N CYS A 176 11.94 3.51 -5.37
CA CYS A 176 11.94 4.06 -6.72
C CYS A 176 13.33 4.43 -7.27
N GLY A 177 14.32 4.66 -6.40
CA GLY A 177 15.56 5.36 -6.73
C GLY A 177 16.35 4.78 -7.92
N ASP A 178 16.47 3.45 -8.01
CA ASP A 178 17.24 2.75 -9.06
C ASP A 178 16.33 2.09 -10.13
N SER A 179 15.06 2.51 -10.25
CA SER A 179 14.08 1.85 -11.12
C SER A 179 14.02 2.38 -12.56
N ASP A 180 14.79 3.42 -12.90
CA ASP A 180 14.74 4.13 -14.19
C ASP A 180 13.31 4.56 -14.60
N GLY A 181 12.51 4.96 -13.61
CA GLY A 181 11.13 5.40 -13.81
C GLY A 181 10.08 4.29 -13.88
N ALA A 182 10.47 3.01 -13.83
CA ALA A 182 9.54 1.89 -13.77
C ALA A 182 8.69 1.92 -12.47
N LEU A 183 9.26 2.35 -11.34
CA LEU A 183 8.53 2.50 -10.08
C LEU A 183 8.26 3.99 -9.83
N ILE A 184 6.98 4.35 -9.79
CA ILE A 184 6.50 5.73 -9.59
C ILE A 184 6.33 5.98 -8.09
N PRO A 185 7.01 6.98 -7.50
CA PRO A 185 6.94 7.23 -6.07
C PRO A 185 5.57 7.78 -5.65
N LEU A 186 5.01 7.19 -4.60
CA LEU A 186 3.76 7.62 -3.97
C LEU A 186 3.98 7.84 -2.47
N ILE A 187 3.86 9.09 -2.05
CA ILE A 187 4.09 9.48 -0.65
C ILE A 187 2.80 9.47 0.18
N ILE A 188 2.97 9.39 1.50
CA ILE A 188 1.91 9.61 2.49
C ILE A 188 2.14 10.93 3.24
N ILE A 189 1.12 11.42 3.93
CA ILE A 189 1.15 12.70 4.67
C ILE A 189 0.75 12.51 6.15
N PRO A 190 1.17 13.40 7.05
CA PRO A 190 0.62 13.46 8.41
C PRO A 190 -0.85 13.94 8.37
N LEU A 191 -1.80 13.01 8.48
CA LEU A 191 -3.24 13.27 8.37
C LEU A 191 -3.82 14.17 9.49
N TRP A 192 -3.06 14.49 10.54
CA TRP A 192 -3.56 15.29 11.66
C TRP A 192 -3.38 16.80 11.49
N ASP A 193 -2.65 17.26 10.46
CA ASP A 193 -2.30 18.67 10.29
C ASP A 193 -2.12 19.01 8.80
N ALA A 194 -2.95 19.90 8.27
CA ALA A 194 -2.97 20.24 6.86
C ALA A 194 -1.71 21.01 6.41
N ASP A 195 -1.10 21.81 7.29
CA ASP A 195 0.13 22.55 6.99
C ASP A 195 1.34 21.61 6.99
N LEU A 196 1.40 20.66 7.91
CA LEU A 196 2.42 19.60 7.87
C LEU A 196 2.27 18.71 6.64
N ALA A 197 1.03 18.38 6.25
CA ALA A 197 0.75 17.66 5.01
C ALA A 197 1.22 18.43 3.78
N ALA A 198 0.91 19.73 3.72
CA ALA A 198 1.35 20.62 2.65
C ALA A 198 2.89 20.72 2.57
N ALA A 199 3.57 20.82 3.71
CA ALA A 199 5.03 20.85 3.77
C ALA A 199 5.66 19.54 3.26
N GLU A 200 5.08 18.39 3.60
CA GLU A 200 5.58 17.09 3.15
C GLU A 200 5.34 16.87 1.64
N VAL A 201 4.23 17.37 1.08
CA VAL A 201 4.01 17.40 -0.38
C VAL A 201 5.11 18.22 -1.07
N ARG A 202 5.36 19.44 -0.61
CA ARG A 202 6.39 20.31 -1.22
C ARG A 202 7.78 19.69 -1.12
N ARG A 203 8.15 19.14 0.04
CA ARG A 203 9.44 18.47 0.28
C ARG A 203 9.70 17.36 -0.74
N ASN A 204 8.68 16.56 -1.06
CA ASN A 204 8.85 15.41 -1.96
C ASN A 204 8.67 15.78 -3.43
N ALA A 205 7.92 16.84 -3.74
CA ALA A 205 7.90 17.42 -5.09
C ALA A 205 9.28 18.00 -5.49
N GLU A 206 10.01 18.62 -4.57
CA GLU A 206 11.41 19.05 -4.80
C GLU A 206 12.34 17.86 -5.13
N ARG A 207 11.93 16.64 -4.76
CA ARG A 207 12.64 15.38 -5.02
C ARG A 207 12.05 14.60 -6.22
N GLY A 208 11.16 15.22 -7.00
CA GLY A 208 10.56 14.64 -8.20
C GLY A 208 9.35 13.74 -7.97
N CYS A 209 8.79 13.67 -6.76
CA CYS A 209 7.57 12.92 -6.49
C CYS A 209 6.33 13.79 -6.68
N HIS A 210 5.46 13.38 -7.61
CA HIS A 210 4.23 14.10 -7.97
C HIS A 210 2.96 13.26 -7.72
N ALA A 211 2.99 12.36 -6.73
CA ALA A 211 1.83 11.59 -6.31
C ALA A 211 1.76 11.47 -4.78
N VAL A 212 0.58 11.71 -4.20
CA VAL A 212 0.35 11.63 -2.75
C VAL A 212 -0.94 10.87 -2.43
N CYS A 213 -0.93 10.07 -1.37
CA CYS A 213 -2.13 9.42 -0.84
C CYS A 213 -3.00 10.39 -0.04
N PHE A 214 -4.32 10.24 -0.15
CA PHE A 214 -5.28 10.92 0.73
C PHE A 214 -6.47 10.00 1.04
N SER A 215 -7.21 10.30 2.11
CA SER A 215 -8.40 9.52 2.49
C SER A 215 -9.58 9.88 1.59
N GLU A 216 -10.29 8.86 1.09
CA GLU A 216 -11.51 9.01 0.28
C GLU A 216 -12.63 9.74 1.04
N ILE A 217 -12.74 9.57 2.36
CA ILE A 217 -13.72 10.27 3.23
C ILE A 217 -13.05 10.58 4.57
N ALA A 218 -12.35 11.70 4.65
CA ALA A 218 -11.64 12.14 5.85
C ALA A 218 -12.52 12.14 7.15
N PRO A 219 -13.80 12.57 7.11
CA PRO A 219 -14.68 12.50 8.28
C PRO A 219 -14.89 11.12 8.88
N ASN A 220 -14.78 10.03 8.10
CA ASN A 220 -14.88 8.68 8.65
C ASN A 220 -13.69 8.30 9.54
N LEU A 221 -12.56 9.02 9.41
CA LEU A 221 -11.40 8.94 10.28
C LEU A 221 -11.45 9.96 11.45
N GLY A 222 -12.53 10.72 11.58
CA GLY A 222 -12.65 11.81 12.56
C GLY A 222 -11.91 13.09 12.17
N LEU A 223 -11.49 13.21 10.90
CA LEU A 223 -10.82 14.39 10.37
C LEU A 223 -11.81 15.39 9.76
N PRO A 224 -11.45 16.68 9.60
CA PRO A 224 -12.29 17.65 8.91
C PRO A 224 -12.63 17.22 7.48
N SER A 225 -13.84 17.54 7.02
CA SER A 225 -14.22 17.33 5.61
C SER A 225 -13.44 18.28 4.69
N ILE A 226 -13.22 17.85 3.44
CA ILE A 226 -12.60 18.67 2.39
C ILE A 226 -13.40 19.95 2.08
N HIS A 227 -14.68 20.00 2.44
CA HIS A 227 -15.56 21.16 2.22
C HIS A 227 -15.43 22.26 3.29
N THR A 228 -14.56 22.08 4.29
CA THR A 228 -14.44 23.01 5.43
C THR A 228 -13.37 24.08 5.24
N GLY A 229 -12.54 23.97 4.19
CA GLY A 229 -11.34 24.79 4.00
C GLY A 229 -10.13 24.36 4.85
N TYR A 230 -10.29 23.43 5.79
CA TYR A 230 -9.18 22.93 6.62
C TYR A 230 -8.03 22.36 5.79
N TRP A 231 -8.35 21.67 4.69
CA TRP A 231 -7.38 21.02 3.81
C TRP A 231 -6.86 21.90 2.67
N ASP A 232 -7.25 23.18 2.62
CA ASP A 232 -6.82 24.12 1.58
C ASP A 232 -5.28 24.24 1.49
N PRO A 233 -4.51 24.28 2.60
CA PRO A 233 -3.04 24.31 2.51
C PRO A 233 -2.46 23.09 1.78
N PHE A 234 -3.03 21.89 2.04
CA PHE A 234 -2.63 20.65 1.38
C PHE A 234 -2.96 20.66 -0.11
N PHE A 235 -4.22 21.00 -0.46
CA PHE A 235 -4.63 21.05 -1.87
C PHE A 235 -3.90 22.14 -2.66
N ALA A 236 -3.63 23.29 -2.03
CA ALA A 236 -2.81 24.34 -2.63
C ALA A 236 -1.39 23.85 -2.90
N ALA A 237 -0.76 23.14 -1.95
CA ALA A 237 0.55 22.53 -2.17
C ALA A 237 0.52 21.56 -3.35
N CYS A 238 -0.47 20.65 -3.40
CA CYS A 238 -0.62 19.72 -4.51
C CYS A 238 -0.79 20.43 -5.85
N GLN A 239 -1.59 21.50 -5.90
CA GLN A 239 -1.77 22.31 -7.11
C GLN A 239 -0.46 22.99 -7.53
N ASP A 240 0.21 23.66 -6.59
CA ASP A 240 1.46 24.41 -6.83
C ASP A 240 2.58 23.50 -7.35
N THR A 241 2.64 22.26 -6.87
CA THR A 241 3.67 21.28 -7.22
C THR A 241 3.25 20.28 -8.27
N GLN A 242 2.05 20.44 -8.85
CA GLN A 242 1.47 19.49 -9.82
C GLN A 242 1.44 18.04 -9.30
N THR A 243 1.17 17.86 -8.01
CA THR A 243 1.11 16.55 -7.35
C THR A 243 -0.32 16.01 -7.42
N THR A 244 -0.49 14.81 -7.98
CA THR A 244 -1.77 14.10 -8.05
C THR A 244 -2.17 13.56 -6.68
N VAL A 245 -3.42 13.81 -6.28
CA VAL A 245 -4.03 13.21 -5.08
C VAL A 245 -4.63 11.86 -5.45
N ASN A 246 -4.16 10.80 -4.80
CA ASN A 246 -4.58 9.42 -5.03
C ASN A 246 -5.39 8.92 -3.83
N MET A 247 -6.66 8.62 -4.05
CA MET A 247 -7.59 8.14 -3.01
C MET A 247 -7.87 6.65 -3.22
N HIS A 248 -7.18 5.81 -2.46
CA HIS A 248 -7.37 4.36 -2.54
C HIS A 248 -8.62 3.91 -1.78
N ILE A 249 -9.31 2.90 -2.29
CA ILE A 249 -10.49 2.30 -1.64
C ILE A 249 -10.15 1.79 -0.24
N GLY A 250 -11.02 2.04 0.74
CA GLY A 250 -10.79 1.63 2.14
C GLY A 250 -9.88 2.57 2.93
N SER A 251 -9.35 3.63 2.31
CA SER A 251 -8.60 4.70 3.01
C SER A 251 -9.44 5.51 4.00
N SER A 252 -10.77 5.37 3.97
CA SER A 252 -11.68 5.93 4.99
C SER A 252 -12.04 4.94 6.11
N SER A 253 -11.55 3.70 6.04
CA SER A 253 -11.87 2.59 6.97
C SER A 253 -13.36 2.24 7.04
N LYS A 254 -14.18 2.66 6.09
CA LYS A 254 -15.59 2.29 5.99
C LYS A 254 -15.96 1.90 4.58
N MET A 255 -16.71 0.82 4.46
CA MET A 255 -17.31 0.41 3.20
C MET A 255 -18.66 1.10 3.00
N PRO A 256 -19.05 1.42 1.75
CA PRO A 256 -20.40 1.84 1.44
C PRO A 256 -21.43 0.80 1.90
N ALA A 257 -22.60 1.27 2.30
CA ALA A 257 -23.69 0.37 2.69
C ALA A 257 -24.22 -0.41 1.48
N ALA A 258 -24.45 -1.70 1.67
CA ALA A 258 -25.24 -2.56 0.80
C ALA A 258 -26.36 -3.22 1.62
N SER A 259 -27.33 -3.85 0.95
CA SER A 259 -28.35 -4.65 1.66
C SER A 259 -27.68 -5.77 2.48
N PRO A 260 -28.19 -6.13 3.68
CA PRO A 260 -27.55 -7.13 4.54
C PRO A 260 -27.37 -8.52 3.90
N ASP A 261 -28.22 -8.86 2.94
CA ASP A 261 -28.22 -10.12 2.17
C ASP A 261 -27.49 -10.01 0.83
N ALA A 262 -26.93 -8.85 0.51
CA ALA A 262 -26.19 -8.65 -0.73
C ALA A 262 -24.90 -9.49 -0.73
N PRO A 263 -24.53 -10.11 -1.86
CA PRO A 263 -23.23 -10.77 -2.00
C PRO A 263 -22.08 -9.78 -1.75
N PRO A 264 -20.92 -10.21 -1.20
CA PRO A 264 -19.78 -9.33 -0.94
C PRO A 264 -19.32 -8.52 -2.15
N ALA A 265 -19.48 -9.07 -3.36
CA ALA A 265 -19.17 -8.39 -4.61
C ALA A 265 -19.94 -7.07 -4.79
N VAL A 266 -21.17 -6.96 -4.30
CA VAL A 266 -21.97 -5.73 -4.41
C VAL A 266 -21.35 -4.60 -3.60
N ALA A 267 -21.01 -4.86 -2.33
CA ALA A 267 -20.34 -3.87 -1.49
C ALA A 267 -18.98 -3.47 -2.10
N ALA A 268 -18.22 -4.44 -2.62
CA ALA A 268 -16.96 -4.19 -3.30
C ALA A 268 -17.14 -3.28 -4.54
N SER A 269 -18.13 -3.55 -5.38
CA SER A 269 -18.44 -2.72 -6.56
C SER A 269 -18.92 -1.31 -6.23
N LEU A 270 -19.44 -1.06 -5.02
CA LEU A 270 -19.84 0.28 -4.59
C LEU A 270 -18.68 1.11 -4.03
N SER A 271 -17.54 0.50 -3.72
CA SER A 271 -16.43 1.14 -2.98
C SER A 271 -15.93 2.43 -3.63
N PHE A 272 -15.95 2.51 -4.97
CA PHE A 272 -15.55 3.73 -5.69
C PHE A 272 -16.39 4.96 -5.32
N ASN A 273 -17.64 4.77 -4.86
CA ASN A 273 -18.50 5.86 -4.44
C ASN A 273 -17.92 6.65 -3.27
N ASN A 274 -17.09 6.05 -2.42
CA ASN A 274 -16.50 6.77 -1.30
C ASN A 274 -15.63 7.93 -1.80
N ALA A 275 -14.81 7.72 -2.84
CA ALA A 275 -13.98 8.77 -3.41
C ALA A 275 -14.81 9.89 -4.07
N ILE A 276 -15.99 9.56 -4.61
CA ILE A 276 -16.93 10.53 -5.20
C ILE A 276 -17.72 11.28 -4.11
N ALA A 277 -17.93 10.65 -2.95
CA ALA A 277 -18.74 11.16 -1.86
C ALA A 277 -17.98 12.00 -0.82
N SER A 278 -16.68 12.25 -1.05
CA SER A 278 -15.79 13.04 -0.17
C SER A 278 -16.31 14.45 0.12
#